data_AF-A0A5C7J9P8-F1
#
_entry.id   AF-A0A5C7J9P8-F1
#
_cell.length_a   1.000
_cell.length_b   1.000
_cell.length_c   1.000
_cell.angle_alpha   90.00
_cell.angle_beta   90.00
_cell.angle_gamma   90.00
#
_symmetry.space_group_name_H-M   'P 1'
#
loop_
_entity.id
_entity.type
_entity.pdbx_description
1 polymer ?
#
loop_
_entity_poly.entity_id
_entity_poly.type
_entity_poly.pdbx_seq_one_letter_code
_entity_poly.pdbx_strand_id
1 'polypeptide(L)'
;MRAGKHVSISERAIASTRSYRLMALVQTAMLPVYVAFVVKWLIPTYSLPVLFGVLTIFSALGLIAAAWIPQRGKTYVVHELLAYGASFLFIPMSLLLAVSSEVSIIMRVFCGVGAAYMATSVVLFSTTKWVKRYHLYFQVVYFALFHLAVLVLAIQAPHKI
;
A
#
# COMPACT_ATOMS: atom_id res chain seq x y z
N MET A 1 -23.90 7.83 34.92
CA MET A 1 -23.43 6.59 34.23
C MET A 1 -22.99 6.96 32.83
N ARG A 2 -21.69 6.84 32.49
CA ARG A 2 -21.22 7.02 31.11
C ARG A 2 -21.51 5.73 30.35
N ALA A 3 -22.41 5.77 29.36
CA ALA A 3 -22.61 4.66 28.44
C ALA A 3 -21.25 4.18 27.92
N GLY A 4 -20.93 2.90 28.11
CA GLY A 4 -19.65 2.33 27.73
C GLY A 4 -19.42 2.55 26.23
N LYS A 5 -18.40 3.34 25.87
CA LYS A 5 -17.98 3.48 24.48
C LYS A 5 -17.67 2.09 23.95
N HIS A 6 -18.46 1.60 23.00
CA HIS A 6 -18.14 0.37 22.29
C HIS A 6 -16.84 0.56 21.52
N VAL A 7 -15.75 0.01 22.06
CA VAL A 7 -14.45 -0.04 21.39
C VAL A 7 -14.52 -1.11 20.30
N SER A 8 -14.22 -0.72 19.07
CA SER A 8 -14.20 -1.64 17.93
C SER A 8 -13.15 -2.74 18.12
N ILE A 9 -13.32 -3.89 17.45
CA ILE A 9 -12.36 -5.02 17.53
C ILE A 9 -10.97 -4.56 17.05
N SER A 10 -10.90 -3.71 16.02
CA SER A 10 -9.67 -3.13 15.51
C SER A 10 -8.99 -2.23 16.55
N GLU A 11 -9.73 -1.36 17.25
CA GLU A 11 -9.16 -0.53 18.33
C GLU A 11 -8.64 -1.39 19.49
N ARG A 12 -9.33 -2.49 19.84
CA ARG A 12 -8.84 -3.46 20.84
C ARG A 12 -7.59 -4.21 20.38
N ALA A 13 -7.52 -4.56 19.10
CA ALA A 13 -6.34 -5.19 18.52
C ALA A 13 -5.14 -4.22 18.51
N ILE A 14 -5.36 -2.94 18.20
CA ILE A 14 -4.32 -1.90 18.22
C ILE A 14 -3.86 -1.59 19.65
N ALA A 15 -4.76 -1.67 20.64
CA ALA A 15 -4.41 -1.45 22.04
C ALA A 15 -3.45 -2.51 22.62
N SER A 16 -3.39 -3.70 22.02
CA SER A 16 -2.48 -4.78 22.45
C SER A 16 -1.09 -4.60 21.84
N THR A 17 -0.11 -4.30 22.68
CA THR A 17 1.32 -4.30 22.29
C THR A 17 1.75 -5.61 21.62
N ARG A 18 1.15 -6.74 22.02
CA ARG A 18 1.43 -8.05 21.42
C ARG A 18 0.93 -8.14 19.98
N SER A 19 -0.30 -7.71 19.73
CA SER A 19 -0.89 -7.72 18.38
C SER A 19 -0.14 -6.77 17.45
N TYR A 20 0.22 -5.57 17.94
CA TYR A 20 1.06 -4.63 17.20
C TYR A 20 2.40 -5.24 16.79
N ARG A 21 3.14 -5.84 17.73
CA ARG A 21 4.44 -6.48 17.44
C ARG A 21 4.29 -7.65 16.47
N LEU A 22 3.23 -8.44 16.61
CA LEU A 22 2.95 -9.54 15.68
C LEU A 22 2.73 -9.03 14.26
N MET A 23 1.93 -7.97 14.08
CA MET A 23 1.72 -7.36 12.77
C MET A 23 3.00 -6.78 12.18
N ALA A 24 3.81 -6.10 13.00
CA ALA A 24 5.12 -5.58 12.58
C ALA A 24 6.05 -6.69 12.08
N LEU A 25 6.10 -7.81 12.80
CA LEU A 25 6.91 -8.98 12.43
C LEU A 25 6.41 -9.64 11.15
N VAL A 26 5.09 -9.86 11.01
CA VAL A 26 4.49 -10.41 9.80
C VAL A 26 4.78 -9.52 8.59
N GLN A 27 4.60 -8.21 8.73
CA GLN A 27 4.88 -7.25 7.66
C GLN A 27 6.37 -7.27 7.27
N THR A 28 7.27 -7.35 8.24
CA THR A 28 8.72 -7.41 8.02
C THR A 28 9.15 -8.71 7.34
N ALA A 29 8.49 -9.82 7.64
CA ALA A 29 8.77 -11.10 6.99
C ALA A 29 8.22 -11.16 5.56
N MET A 30 7.02 -10.60 5.33
CA MET A 30 6.35 -10.66 4.02
C MET A 30 6.90 -9.66 3.01
N LEU A 31 7.34 -8.48 3.44
CA LEU A 31 7.81 -7.44 2.51
C LEU A 31 9.07 -7.83 1.71
N PRO A 32 10.10 -8.49 2.26
CA PRO A 32 11.22 -8.99 1.48
C PRO A 32 10.80 -10.01 0.42
N VAL A 33 9.84 -10.90 0.74
CA VAL A 33 9.28 -11.85 -0.22
C VAL A 33 8.58 -11.10 -1.35
N TYR A 34 7.77 -10.09 -1.01
CA TYR A 34 7.09 -9.24 -1.99
C TYR A 34 8.09 -8.45 -2.87
N VAL A 35 9.12 -7.83 -2.28
CA VAL A 35 10.16 -7.10 -3.03
C VAL A 35 10.92 -8.05 -3.94
N ALA A 36 11.29 -9.25 -3.47
CA ALA A 36 11.93 -10.26 -4.30
C ALA A 36 11.05 -10.67 -5.47
N PHE A 37 9.75 -10.92 -5.23
CA PHE A 37 8.77 -11.19 -6.29
C PHE A 37 8.71 -10.06 -7.32
N VAL A 38 8.62 -8.80 -6.89
CA VAL A 38 8.56 -7.66 -7.82
C VAL A 38 9.85 -7.53 -8.63
N VAL A 39 11.01 -7.54 -7.96
CA VAL A 39 12.30 -7.26 -8.60
C VAL A 39 12.79 -8.42 -9.47
N LYS A 40 12.62 -9.66 -9.02
CA LYS A 40 13.13 -10.84 -9.72
C LYS A 40 12.14 -11.41 -10.74
N TRP A 41 10.84 -11.18 -10.55
CA TRP A 41 9.83 -11.78 -11.42
C TRP A 41 9.00 -10.73 -12.17
N LEU A 42 8.32 -9.82 -11.47
CA LEU A 42 7.38 -8.90 -12.11
C LEU A 42 8.05 -7.92 -13.09
N ILE A 43 9.15 -7.29 -12.66
CA ILE A 43 9.87 -6.31 -13.48
C ILE A 43 10.42 -6.94 -14.76
N PRO A 44 11.16 -8.07 -14.73
CA PRO A 44 11.61 -8.73 -15.95
C PRO A 44 10.46 -9.23 -16.83
N THR A 45 9.40 -9.78 -16.23
CA THR A 45 8.27 -10.38 -16.98
C THR A 45 7.56 -9.35 -17.86
N TYR A 46 7.35 -8.15 -17.33
CA TYR A 46 6.63 -7.06 -18.00
C TYR A 46 7.55 -5.93 -18.48
N SER A 47 8.87 -6.17 -18.52
CA SER A 47 9.90 -5.20 -18.91
C SER A 47 9.69 -3.81 -18.29
N LEU A 48 9.34 -3.77 -17.00
CA LEU A 48 9.03 -2.53 -16.30
C LEU A 48 10.32 -1.70 -16.10
N PRO A 49 10.22 -0.37 -16.11
CA PRO A 49 11.39 0.47 -15.93
C PRO A 49 11.99 0.28 -14.53
N VAL A 50 13.32 0.44 -14.42
CA VAL A 50 14.07 0.33 -13.15
C VAL A 50 13.46 1.21 -12.04
N LEU A 51 12.90 2.36 -12.41
CA LEU A 51 12.19 3.26 -11.50
C LEU A 51 11.07 2.54 -10.72
N PHE A 52 10.35 1.59 -11.33
CA PHE A 52 9.31 0.80 -10.64
C PHE A 52 9.90 0.01 -9.47
N GLY A 53 11.07 -0.61 -9.68
CA GLY A 53 11.78 -1.35 -8.63
C GLY A 53 12.29 -0.45 -7.52
N VAL A 54 12.84 0.71 -7.87
CA VAL A 54 13.28 1.71 -6.89
C VAL A 54 12.11 2.18 -6.03
N LEU A 55 10.98 2.55 -6.64
CA LEU A 55 9.76 2.96 -5.92
C LEU A 55 9.22 1.84 -5.02
N THR A 56 9.25 0.59 -5.49
CA THR A 56 8.83 -0.58 -4.70
C THR A 56 9.70 -0.75 -3.46
N ILE A 57 11.02 -0.64 -3.58
CA ILE A 57 11.95 -0.77 -2.45
C ILE A 57 11.73 0.37 -1.44
N PHE A 58 11.64 1.61 -1.88
CA PHE A 58 11.38 2.75 -0.99
C PHE A 58 10.02 2.62 -0.28
N SER A 59 8.98 2.18 -1.00
CA SER A 59 7.68 1.90 -0.41
C SER A 59 7.78 0.80 0.65
N ALA A 60 8.47 -0.31 0.36
CA ALA A 60 8.64 -1.40 1.31
C ALA A 60 9.39 -0.95 2.57
N LEU A 61 10.49 -0.19 2.43
CA LEU A 61 11.24 0.34 3.55
C LEU A 61 10.39 1.28 4.42
N GLY A 62 9.62 2.17 3.79
CA GLY A 62 8.68 3.05 4.50
C GLY A 62 7.62 2.27 5.27
N LEU A 63 7.08 1.19 4.70
CA LEU A 63 6.10 0.32 5.37
C LEU A 63 6.70 -0.47 6.52
N ILE A 64 7.93 -1.00 6.39
CA ILE A 64 8.64 -1.65 7.50
C ILE A 64 8.85 -0.64 8.62
N ALA A 65 9.38 0.54 8.30
CA ALA A 65 9.64 1.58 9.30
C ALA A 65 8.35 2.00 10.02
N ALA A 66 7.27 2.24 9.27
CA ALA A 66 5.95 2.55 9.83
C ALA A 66 5.44 1.42 10.74
N ALA A 67 5.58 0.15 10.32
CA ALA A 67 5.11 -1.00 11.09
C ALA A 67 5.83 -1.15 12.45
N TRP A 68 7.08 -0.72 12.57
CA TRP A 68 7.84 -0.74 13.82
C TRP A 68 7.70 0.52 14.68
N ILE A 69 7.14 1.61 14.13
CA ILE A 69 6.89 2.86 14.87
C ILE A 69 5.46 2.86 15.42
N PRO A 70 5.26 2.86 16.75
CA PRO A 70 3.94 2.77 17.32
C PRO A 70 3.15 4.06 17.07
N GLN A 71 1.88 3.92 16.68
CA GLN A 71 0.99 5.03 16.37
C GLN A 71 0.43 5.69 17.66
N ARG A 72 1.29 6.34 18.45
CA ARG A 72 0.91 7.00 19.73
C ARG A 72 1.73 8.25 20.04
N GLY A 73 1.13 9.27 20.65
CA GLY A 73 1.83 10.47 21.11
C GLY A 73 2.64 11.15 19.98
N LYS A 74 3.92 11.47 20.24
CA LYS A 74 4.80 12.13 19.25
C LYS A 74 5.18 11.23 18.07
N THR A 75 5.21 9.89 18.26
CA THR A 75 5.55 8.95 17.19
C THR A 75 4.41 8.74 16.20
N TYR A 76 3.20 9.22 16.52
CA TYR A 76 2.04 9.23 15.61
C TYR A 76 2.36 9.92 14.28
N VAL A 77 2.95 11.12 14.33
CA VAL A 77 3.25 11.92 13.13
C VAL A 77 4.29 11.22 12.25
N VAL A 78 5.30 10.59 12.87
CA VAL A 78 6.34 9.86 12.14
C VAL A 78 5.76 8.61 11.49
N HIS A 79 4.93 7.85 12.20
CA HIS A 79 4.23 6.70 11.66
C HIS A 79 3.36 7.09 10.46
N GLU A 80 2.54 8.13 10.61
CA GLU A 80 1.68 8.63 9.53
C GLU A 80 2.51 9.07 8.31
N LEU A 81 3.57 9.86 8.52
CA LEU A 81 4.40 10.34 7.41
C LEU A 81 5.03 9.17 6.64
N LEU A 82 5.53 8.14 7.33
CA LEU A 82 6.12 6.97 6.70
C LEU A 82 5.08 6.10 6.00
N ALA A 83 3.94 5.84 6.64
CA ALA A 83 2.86 5.04 6.06
C ALA A 83 2.25 5.73 4.83
N TYR A 84 1.94 7.02 4.93
CA TYR A 84 1.40 7.80 3.81
C TYR A 84 2.44 8.01 2.72
N GLY A 85 3.69 8.33 3.08
CA GLY A 85 4.78 8.48 2.14
C GLY A 85 4.99 7.22 1.31
N ALA A 86 5.02 6.06 1.96
CA ALA A 86 5.10 4.78 1.26
C ALA A 86 3.87 4.54 0.35
N SER A 87 2.66 4.76 0.86
CA SER A 87 1.42 4.57 0.10
C SER A 87 1.33 5.51 -1.11
N PHE A 88 1.87 6.72 -1.01
CA PHE A 88 1.90 7.69 -2.10
C PHE A 88 2.72 7.18 -3.29
N LEU A 89 3.76 6.38 -3.05
CA LEU A 89 4.56 5.77 -4.11
C LEU A 89 3.77 4.75 -4.95
N PHE A 90 2.63 4.25 -4.47
CA PHE A 90 1.75 3.39 -5.28
C PHE A 90 1.11 4.14 -6.45
N ILE A 91 0.95 5.46 -6.38
CA ILE A 91 0.43 6.26 -7.50
C ILE A 91 1.37 6.20 -8.71
N PRO A 92 2.64 6.64 -8.62
CA PRO A 92 3.54 6.56 -9.76
C PRO A 92 3.78 5.10 -10.19
N MET A 93 3.84 4.14 -9.26
CA MET A 93 3.92 2.71 -9.64
C MET A 93 2.71 2.26 -10.48
N SER A 94 1.49 2.63 -10.10
CA SER A 94 0.28 2.30 -10.85
C SER A 94 0.26 2.97 -12.23
N LEU A 95 0.73 4.22 -12.32
CA LEU A 95 0.87 4.91 -13.60
C LEU A 95 1.89 4.23 -14.53
N LEU A 96 3.03 3.78 -13.98
CA LEU A 96 4.03 3.01 -14.74
C LEU A 96 3.44 1.72 -15.31
N LEU A 97 2.58 1.02 -14.56
CA LEU A 97 1.85 -0.14 -15.06
C LEU A 97 0.82 0.24 -16.13
N ALA A 98 0.13 1.37 -15.97
CA ALA A 98 -0.88 1.84 -16.91
C ALA A 98 -0.30 2.23 -18.28
N VAL A 99 0.93 2.73 -18.33
CA VAL A 99 1.60 3.13 -19.58
C VAL A 99 2.44 2.02 -20.21
N SER A 100 2.68 0.91 -19.51
CA SER A 100 3.48 -0.21 -20.05
C SER A 100 2.78 -0.90 -21.21
N SER A 101 3.49 -1.12 -22.33
CA SER A 101 2.99 -1.85 -23.50
C SER A 101 2.86 -3.35 -23.26
N GLU A 102 3.64 -3.91 -22.33
CA GLU A 102 3.66 -5.34 -22.00
C GLU A 102 2.46 -5.76 -21.13
N VAL A 103 1.76 -4.79 -20.55
CA VAL A 103 0.59 -5.02 -19.70
C VAL A 103 -0.68 -5.04 -20.57
N SER A 104 -1.58 -6.00 -20.30
CA SER A 104 -2.85 -6.10 -21.02
C SER A 104 -3.66 -4.80 -20.92
N ILE A 105 -4.39 -4.44 -21.98
CA ILE A 105 -5.15 -3.18 -22.01
C ILE A 105 -6.15 -3.05 -20.85
N ILE A 106 -6.79 -4.15 -20.48
CA ILE A 106 -7.73 -4.20 -19.34
C ILE A 106 -7.00 -3.82 -18.05
N MET A 107 -5.81 -4.38 -17.81
CA MET A 107 -5.02 -4.08 -16.63
C MET A 107 -4.44 -2.67 -16.66
N ARG A 108 -4.07 -2.15 -17.83
CA ARG A 108 -3.63 -0.76 -17.97
C ARG A 108 -4.72 0.23 -17.58
N VAL A 109 -5.95 0.00 -18.04
CA VAL A 109 -7.12 0.80 -17.67
C VAL A 109 -7.40 0.68 -16.17
N PHE A 110 -7.37 -0.54 -15.62
CA PHE A 110 -7.55 -0.76 -14.18
C PHE A 110 -6.52 0.00 -13.34
N CYS A 111 -5.23 -0.09 -13.70
CA CYS A 111 -4.15 0.64 -13.04
C CYS A 111 -4.30 2.16 -13.17
N GLY A 112 -4.75 2.65 -14.34
CA GLY A 112 -5.01 4.07 -14.57
C GLY A 112 -6.17 4.61 -13.72
N VAL A 113 -7.29 3.88 -13.67
CA VAL A 113 -8.44 4.21 -12.81
C VAL A 113 -8.03 4.14 -11.33
N GLY A 114 -7.28 3.10 -10.94
CA GLY A 114 -6.73 2.96 -9.60
C GLY A 114 -5.83 4.14 -9.23
N ALA A 115 -4.91 4.56 -10.10
CA ALA A 115 -4.05 5.71 -9.89
C ALA A 115 -4.85 7.02 -9.75
N ALA A 116 -5.89 7.21 -10.57
CA ALA A 116 -6.76 8.38 -10.49
C ALA A 116 -7.58 8.41 -9.20
N TYR A 117 -8.16 7.28 -8.79
CA TYR A 117 -8.82 7.13 -7.49
C TYR A 117 -7.86 7.45 -6.34
N MET A 118 -6.63 6.93 -6.44
CA MET A 118 -5.59 7.20 -5.47
C MET A 118 -5.30 8.70 -5.38
N ALA A 119 -4.88 9.33 -6.47
CA ALA A 119 -4.60 10.76 -6.52
C ALA A 119 -5.77 11.61 -5.97
N THR A 120 -7.00 11.29 -6.37
CA THR A 120 -8.21 11.98 -5.90
C THR A 120 -8.37 11.84 -4.39
N SER A 121 -8.17 10.65 -3.83
CA SER A 121 -8.26 10.42 -2.38
C SER A 121 -7.21 11.24 -1.63
N VAL A 122 -5.98 11.35 -2.12
CA VAL A 122 -4.92 12.18 -1.50
C VAL A 122 -5.34 13.65 -1.48
N VAL A 123 -5.90 14.16 -2.57
CA VAL A 123 -6.42 15.55 -2.62
C VAL A 123 -7.57 15.72 -1.63
N LEU A 124 -8.52 14.79 -1.58
CA LEU A 124 -9.65 14.83 -0.65
C LEU A 124 -9.18 14.78 0.81
N PHE A 125 -8.18 13.97 1.15
CA PHE A 125 -7.61 13.93 2.50
C PHE A 125 -6.92 15.23 2.89
N SER A 126 -6.24 15.85 1.94
CA SER A 126 -5.49 17.08 2.18
C SER A 126 -6.42 18.27 2.38
N THR A 127 -7.59 18.26 1.73
CA THR A 127 -8.52 19.40 1.68
C THR A 127 -9.74 19.25 2.60
N THR A 128 -10.23 18.03 2.83
CA THR A 128 -11.55 17.81 3.44
C THR A 128 -11.45 17.17 4.83
N LYS A 129 -11.76 17.95 5.87
CA LYS A 129 -11.66 17.50 7.28
C LYS A 129 -12.54 16.29 7.61
N TRP A 130 -13.73 16.17 7.02
CA TRP A 130 -14.63 15.05 7.26
C TRP A 130 -14.09 13.72 6.70
N VAL A 131 -13.46 13.77 5.53
CA VAL A 131 -12.88 12.59 4.86
C VAL A 131 -11.74 12.01 5.67
N LYS A 132 -10.97 12.83 6.40
CA LYS A 132 -9.91 12.37 7.32
C LYS A 132 -10.40 11.35 8.35
N ARG A 133 -11.68 11.36 8.73
CA ARG A 133 -12.24 10.35 9.64
C ARG A 133 -12.23 8.93 9.05
N TYR A 134 -12.27 8.83 7.72
CA TYR A 134 -12.34 7.56 6.98
C TYR A 134 -10.99 7.14 6.39
N HIS A 135 -9.89 7.81 6.72
CA HIS A 135 -8.59 7.59 6.06
C HIS A 135 -8.13 6.13 6.04
N LEU A 136 -8.34 5.39 7.12
CA LEU A 136 -8.00 3.96 7.19
C LEU A 136 -8.72 3.14 6.12
N TYR A 137 -9.99 3.42 5.84
CA TYR A 137 -10.75 2.68 4.82
C TYR A 137 -10.18 2.93 3.43
N PHE A 138 -9.93 4.19 3.09
CA PHE A 138 -9.32 4.52 1.81
C PHE A 138 -7.92 3.95 1.68
N GLN A 139 -7.13 3.94 2.77
CA GLN A 139 -5.80 3.33 2.78
C GLN A 139 -5.88 1.82 2.53
N VAL A 140 -6.80 1.10 3.18
CA VAL A 140 -6.99 -0.34 2.91
C VAL A 140 -7.39 -0.56 1.44
N VAL A 141 -8.33 0.22 0.92
CA VAL A 141 -8.75 0.13 -0.49
C VAL A 141 -7.57 0.46 -1.44
N TYR A 142 -6.74 1.42 -1.08
CA TYR A 142 -5.51 1.78 -1.80
C TYR A 142 -4.58 0.58 -1.99
N PHE A 143 -4.22 -0.05 -0.88
CA PHE A 143 -3.33 -1.20 -0.91
C PHE A 143 -3.99 -2.35 -1.65
N ALA A 144 -5.27 -2.61 -1.38
CA ALA A 144 -6.01 -3.68 -2.03
C ALA A 144 -6.05 -3.52 -3.55
N LEU A 145 -6.34 -2.31 -4.06
CA LEU A 145 -6.37 -2.06 -5.51
C LEU A 145 -5.01 -2.29 -6.17
N PHE A 146 -3.93 -1.76 -5.58
CA PHE A 146 -2.60 -1.94 -6.14
C PHE A 146 -2.15 -3.41 -6.10
N HIS A 147 -2.33 -4.10 -4.97
CA HIS A 147 -1.93 -5.50 -4.83
C HIS A 147 -2.82 -6.42 -5.68
N LEU A 148 -4.10 -6.10 -5.84
CA LEU A 148 -4.99 -6.81 -6.76
C LEU A 148 -4.51 -6.65 -8.20
N ALA A 149 -4.07 -5.46 -8.62
CA ALA A 149 -3.49 -5.28 -9.94
C ALA A 149 -2.26 -6.17 -10.14
N VAL A 150 -1.33 -6.16 -9.19
CA VAL A 150 -0.13 -7.00 -9.23
C VAL A 150 -0.49 -8.50 -9.24
N LEU A 151 -1.49 -8.92 -8.47
CA LEU A 151 -1.94 -10.31 -8.43
C LEU A 151 -2.58 -10.75 -9.75
N VAL A 152 -3.42 -9.92 -10.37
CA VAL A 152 -4.03 -10.24 -11.66
C VAL A 152 -2.95 -10.31 -12.75
N LEU A 153 -1.96 -9.42 -12.72
CA LEU A 153 -0.78 -9.53 -13.60
C LEU A 153 0.00 -10.82 -13.34
N ALA A 154 0.10 -11.26 -12.08
CA ALA A 154 0.75 -12.53 -11.76
C ALA A 154 0.04 -13.72 -12.44
N ILE A 155 -1.30 -13.70 -12.43
CA ILE A 155 -2.14 -14.75 -13.02
C ILE A 155 -2.14 -14.69 -14.56
N GLN A 156 -2.12 -13.49 -15.14
CA GLN A 156 -2.14 -13.29 -16.59
C GLN A 156 -0.77 -13.46 -17.27
N ALA A 157 0.31 -13.61 -16.50
CA ALA A 157 1.63 -13.69 -17.07
C ALA A 157 1.70 -14.87 -18.05
N PRO A 158 2.19 -14.64 -19.28
CA PRO A 158 2.36 -15.72 -20.23
C PRO A 158 3.24 -16.78 -19.57
N HIS A 159 2.81 -18.04 -19.62
CA HIS A 159 3.64 -19.18 -19.23
C HIS A 159 4.83 -19.25 -20.19
N LYS A 160 5.82 -18.39 -19.99
CA LYS A 160 7.15 -18.50 -20.58
C LYS A 160 7.83 -19.63 -19.82
N ILE A 161 7.49 -20.87 -20.20
CA ILE A 161 8.21 -22.09 -19.84
C ILE A 161 9.52 -22.10 -20.64
#